data_AF-A0AA39N1C6-F1
#
_entry.id   AF-A0AA39N1C6-F1
#
_cell.length_a   1.000
_cell.length_b   1.000
_cell.length_c   1.000
_cell.angle_alpha   90.00
_cell.angle_beta   90.00
_cell.angle_gamma   90.00
#
_symmetry.space_group_name_H-M   'P 1'
#
loop_
_entity.id
_entity.type
_entity.pdbx_description
1 polymer ?
#
loop_
_entity_poly.entity_id
_entity_poly.type
_entity_poly.pdbx_seq_one_letter_code
_entity_poly.pdbx_strand_id
1 'polypeptide(L)'
;MTVTFESLPVELIAEILGELDLESLIKTSYLSRRLLTITSDSSLNPWRRPILHNLRSATYEDCLRHLSVRQTVPRQNWIEILSLARPSFILFDATLPNLKAADWEECFNRRFLPGWKKWKKDGASWREAFIKLLHRVWHRSQTSCTADESWTKYVVLNRNGSANELEVSSRTFNPVAIFNDMKLQSNLAHLETRIRLVVTLADVRILAFGTLNRPRSTLMVNPNAHIFLHPPELTYQVTSHSYTRLTHPLPAVSHFDYPWFTPGGNDKRWLGSGAEEEEGLCWVGGLMVVAQIVGPKSYERSGDWPPLQDLDLVLGPGRQQYASFTWNDLNAIAPWMEERITKKINGPGLGI
;
A
#
# COMPACT_ATOMS: atom_id res chain seq x y z
N MET A 1 17.14 48.45 11.90
CA MET A 1 15.76 47.91 11.94
C MET A 1 15.85 46.47 12.41
N THR A 2 15.17 46.11 13.49
CA THR A 2 15.11 44.70 13.95
C THR A 2 14.19 43.94 13.00
N VAL A 3 14.75 42.99 12.24
CA VAL A 3 13.97 42.06 11.41
C VAL A 3 13.17 41.18 12.35
N THR A 4 11.85 41.36 12.38
CA THR A 4 10.94 40.52 13.18
C THR A 4 10.49 39.32 12.36
N PHE A 5 10.14 38.21 13.00
CA PHE A 5 9.65 37.01 12.29
C PHE A 5 8.47 37.32 11.37
N GLU A 6 7.56 38.19 11.82
CA GLU A 6 6.44 38.65 11.00
C GLU A 6 6.86 39.50 9.81
N SER A 7 8.08 40.00 9.70
CA SER A 7 8.51 40.75 8.51
C SER A 7 8.89 39.85 7.31
N LEU A 8 8.97 38.53 7.51
CA LEU A 8 9.30 37.56 6.47
C LEU A 8 8.15 37.35 5.45
N PRO A 9 8.45 36.96 4.19
CA PRO A 9 7.46 36.47 3.23
C PRO A 9 6.60 35.34 3.80
N VAL A 10 5.33 35.28 3.40
CA VAL A 10 4.35 34.32 3.95
C VAL A 10 4.71 32.88 3.63
N GLU A 11 5.37 32.64 2.51
CA GLU A 11 5.86 31.35 2.05
C GLU A 11 6.97 30.82 2.98
N LEU A 12 7.93 31.69 3.34
CA LEU A 12 9.01 31.34 4.27
C LEU A 12 8.48 31.13 5.69
N ILE A 13 7.49 31.92 6.12
CA ILE A 13 6.83 31.71 7.40
C ILE A 13 6.14 30.33 7.40
N ALA A 14 5.36 30.01 6.36
CA ALA A 14 4.69 28.72 6.25
C ALA A 14 5.68 27.54 6.23
N GLU A 15 6.80 27.68 5.53
CA GLU A 15 7.85 26.67 5.50
C GLU A 15 8.46 26.43 6.89
N ILE A 16 8.80 27.50 7.61
CA ILE A 16 9.33 27.41 8.99
C ILE A 16 8.29 26.80 9.93
N LEU A 17 7.02 27.18 9.81
CA LEU A 17 5.92 26.60 10.60
C LEU A 17 5.71 25.12 10.31
N GLY A 18 5.98 24.68 9.08
CA GLY A 18 5.90 23.27 8.68
C GLY A 18 6.96 22.36 9.28
N GLU A 19 8.01 22.92 9.88
CA GLU A 19 9.06 22.17 10.60
C GLU A 19 8.75 21.97 12.08
N LEU A 20 7.67 22.59 12.59
CA LEU A 20 7.24 22.44 13.98
C LEU A 20 6.52 21.12 14.22
N ASP A 21 6.52 20.64 15.46
CA ASP A 21 5.61 19.59 15.91
C ASP A 21 4.15 20.09 15.91
N LEU A 22 3.20 19.16 15.90
CA LEU A 22 1.79 19.51 15.71
C LEU A 22 1.27 20.35 16.89
N GLU A 23 1.70 20.06 18.12
CA GLU A 23 1.34 20.85 19.29
C GLU A 23 1.88 22.30 19.22
N SER A 24 3.15 22.48 18.88
CA SER A 24 3.73 23.83 18.72
C SER A 24 3.11 24.59 17.55
N LEU A 25 2.80 23.93 16.43
CA LEU A 25 2.10 24.55 15.30
C LEU A 25 0.71 25.04 15.68
N ILE A 26 -0.03 24.24 16.47
CA ILE A 26 -1.32 24.66 17.03
C ILE A 26 -1.14 25.91 17.87
N LYS A 27 -0.21 25.94 18.83
CA LYS A 27 0.01 27.10 19.70
C LYS A 27 0.39 28.34 18.89
N THR A 28 1.35 28.22 17.97
CA THR A 28 1.84 29.33 17.13
C THR A 28 0.77 29.88 16.21
N SER A 29 -0.13 29.05 15.69
CA SER A 29 -1.25 29.49 14.84
C SER A 29 -2.19 30.49 15.52
N TYR A 30 -2.24 30.51 16.86
CA TYR A 30 -3.08 31.42 17.64
C TYR A 30 -2.31 32.62 18.23
N LEU A 31 -0.99 32.74 18.02
CA LEU A 31 -0.21 33.84 18.60
C LEU A 31 -0.45 35.19 17.91
N SER A 32 -0.78 35.20 16.62
CA SER A 32 -1.11 36.43 15.90
C SER A 32 -2.11 36.19 14.76
N ARG A 33 -2.84 37.26 14.38
CA ARG A 33 -3.80 37.18 13.25
C ARG A 33 -3.11 36.82 11.94
N ARG A 34 -1.87 37.24 11.75
CA ARG A 34 -1.11 36.94 10.54
C ARG A 34 -0.76 35.45 10.47
N LEU A 35 -0.28 34.87 11.57
CA LEU A 35 0.01 33.44 11.64
C LEU A 35 -1.26 32.60 11.47
N LEU A 36 -2.38 33.06 12.02
CA LEU A 36 -3.69 32.45 11.81
C LEU A 36 -4.04 32.40 10.32
N THR A 37 -3.93 33.53 9.62
CA THR A 37 -4.22 33.60 8.18
C THR A 37 -3.31 32.67 7.38
N ILE A 38 -1.99 32.72 7.64
CA ILE A 38 -1.00 31.88 6.94
C ILE A 38 -1.27 30.38 7.16
N THR A 39 -1.57 29.98 8.40
CA THR A 39 -1.83 28.58 8.73
C THR A 39 -3.18 28.09 8.19
N SER A 40 -4.19 28.97 8.10
CA SER A 40 -5.50 28.63 7.53
C SER A 40 -5.52 28.56 6.00
N ASP A 41 -4.48 29.07 5.33
CA ASP A 41 -4.40 29.08 3.87
C ASP A 41 -4.09 27.67 3.32
N SER A 42 -4.99 27.16 2.50
CA SER A 42 -4.86 25.84 1.87
C SER A 42 -3.72 25.76 0.84
N SER A 43 -3.27 26.89 0.29
CA SER A 43 -2.18 26.93 -0.69
C SER A 43 -0.80 26.80 -0.04
N LEU A 44 -0.62 27.44 1.12
CA LEU A 44 0.62 27.39 1.90
C LEU A 44 0.72 26.12 2.74
N ASN A 45 -0.41 25.71 3.34
CA ASN A 45 -0.61 24.46 4.09
C ASN A 45 0.58 23.98 4.96
N PRO A 46 1.00 24.76 5.98
CA PRO A 46 2.09 24.37 6.87
C PRO A 46 1.80 23.10 7.67
N TRP A 47 0.53 22.69 7.77
CA TRP A 47 0.09 21.50 8.51
C TRP A 47 0.52 20.18 7.87
N ARG A 48 0.80 20.14 6.57
CA ARG A 48 1.04 18.90 5.84
C ARG A 48 2.23 18.10 6.40
N ARG A 49 3.39 18.74 6.55
CA ARG A 49 4.63 18.08 7.03
C ARG A 49 4.47 17.56 8.47
N PRO A 50 3.98 18.35 9.45
CA PRO A 50 3.79 17.86 10.82
C PRO A 50 2.77 16.73 10.92
N ILE A 51 1.65 16.81 10.19
CA ILE A 51 0.66 15.74 10.13
C ILE A 51 1.29 14.46 9.57
N LEU A 52 1.99 14.51 8.45
CA LEU A 52 2.62 13.33 7.86
C LEU A 52 3.71 12.74 8.77
N HIS A 53 4.48 13.58 9.46
CA HIS A 53 5.45 13.12 10.45
C HIS A 53 4.76 12.34 11.57
N ASN A 54 3.69 12.90 12.12
CA ASN A 54 2.89 12.29 13.18
C ASN A 54 2.23 10.98 12.72
N LEU A 55 1.65 10.94 11.52
CA LEU A 55 1.03 9.74 10.94
C LEU A 55 2.01 8.58 10.70
N ARG A 56 3.30 8.89 10.46
CA ARG A 56 4.39 7.93 10.33
C ARG A 56 4.97 7.49 11.68
N SER A 57 4.70 8.23 12.74
CA SER A 57 5.14 7.89 14.10
C SER A 57 4.45 6.62 14.62
N ALA A 58 5.12 5.93 15.53
CA ALA A 58 4.58 4.80 16.29
C ALA A 58 3.49 5.25 17.30
N THR A 59 3.50 6.51 17.71
CA THR A 59 2.52 7.09 18.64
C THR A 59 2.07 8.45 18.12
N TYR A 60 0.77 8.60 17.91
CA TYR A 60 0.20 9.87 17.48
C TYR A 60 0.16 10.85 18.64
N GLU A 61 0.44 12.13 18.38
CA GLU A 61 0.25 13.18 19.38
C GLU A 61 -1.25 13.32 19.70
N ASP A 62 -1.59 13.57 20.97
CA ASP A 62 -2.98 13.68 21.41
C ASP A 62 -3.74 14.83 20.73
N CYS A 63 -3.02 15.88 20.33
CA CYS A 63 -3.57 17.02 19.62
C CYS A 63 -4.17 16.65 18.24
N LEU A 64 -3.74 15.53 17.63
CA LEU A 64 -4.26 15.02 16.37
C LEU A 64 -5.73 14.55 16.49
N ARG A 65 -6.14 14.05 17.68
CA ARG A 65 -7.49 13.49 17.91
C ARG A 65 -8.61 14.48 17.60
N HIS A 66 -8.41 15.75 17.96
CA HIS A 66 -9.42 16.82 17.84
C HIS A 66 -9.04 17.89 16.81
N LEU A 67 -8.13 17.57 15.88
CA LEU A 67 -7.63 18.52 14.90
C LEU A 67 -8.75 19.09 13.99
N SER A 68 -9.84 18.35 13.79
CA SER A 68 -10.98 18.72 12.94
C SER A 68 -11.83 19.83 13.50
N VAL A 69 -11.78 20.04 14.82
CA VAL A 69 -12.54 21.09 15.52
C VAL A 69 -11.90 22.46 15.28
N ARG A 70 -10.61 22.47 14.89
CA ARG A 70 -9.84 23.70 14.71
C ARG A 70 -10.11 24.29 13.33
N GLN A 71 -10.61 25.54 13.32
CA GLN A 71 -10.83 26.29 12.08
C GLN A 71 -9.53 26.62 11.33
N THR A 72 -8.39 26.56 12.02
CA THR A 72 -7.07 26.87 11.47
C THR A 72 -6.51 25.79 10.55
N VAL A 73 -7.10 24.60 10.56
CA VAL A 73 -6.61 23.45 9.82
C VAL A 73 -7.44 23.28 8.56
N PRO A 74 -6.84 23.44 7.36
CA PRO A 74 -7.53 23.20 6.11
C PRO A 74 -8.13 21.79 6.04
N ARG A 75 -9.39 21.68 5.59
CA ARG A 75 -10.08 20.38 5.49
C ARG A 75 -9.40 19.40 4.53
N GLN A 76 -8.64 19.89 3.55
CA GLN A 76 -7.89 19.03 2.62
C GLN A 76 -6.90 18.10 3.32
N ASN A 77 -6.35 18.50 4.47
CA ASN A 77 -5.42 17.67 5.24
C ASN A 77 -6.07 16.38 5.76
N TRP A 78 -7.40 16.38 5.91
CA TRP A 78 -8.13 15.21 6.32
C TRP A 78 -8.19 14.13 5.25
N ILE A 79 -7.99 14.47 3.98
CA ILE A 79 -7.86 13.47 2.93
C ILE A 79 -6.64 12.58 3.21
N GLU A 80 -5.52 13.17 3.61
CA GLU A 80 -4.29 12.42 3.95
C GLU A 80 -4.41 11.68 5.27
N ILE A 81 -4.96 12.32 6.31
CA ILE A 81 -5.20 11.67 7.60
C ILE A 81 -6.08 10.43 7.41
N LEU A 82 -7.21 10.56 6.71
CA LEU A 82 -8.11 9.42 6.48
C LEU A 82 -7.46 8.34 5.62
N SER A 83 -6.58 8.70 4.69
CA SER A 83 -5.91 7.75 3.82
C SER A 83 -4.80 6.95 4.51
N LEU A 84 -4.08 7.55 5.48
CA LEU A 84 -2.87 6.98 6.07
C LEU A 84 -3.03 6.57 7.54
N ALA A 85 -3.93 7.20 8.29
CA ALA A 85 -4.01 6.96 9.73
C ALA A 85 -4.51 5.54 10.04
N ARG A 86 -4.09 5.04 11.21
CA ARG A 86 -4.47 3.72 11.70
C ARG A 86 -6.00 3.57 11.78
N PRO A 87 -6.54 2.40 11.42
CA PRO A 87 -7.97 2.13 11.54
C PRO A 87 -8.53 2.42 12.94
N SER A 88 -7.83 2.00 14.00
CA SER A 88 -8.27 2.21 15.39
C SER A 88 -8.39 3.70 15.74
N PHE A 89 -7.43 4.52 15.30
CA PHE A 89 -7.44 5.96 15.55
C PHE A 89 -8.67 6.61 14.91
N ILE A 90 -8.94 6.34 13.63
CA ILE A 90 -10.07 6.92 12.91
C ILE A 90 -11.42 6.45 13.50
N LEU A 91 -11.51 5.18 13.90
CA LEU A 91 -12.76 4.59 14.37
C LEU A 91 -13.12 4.99 15.80
N PHE A 92 -12.14 5.19 16.68
CA PHE A 92 -12.38 5.29 18.13
C PHE A 92 -11.85 6.58 18.77
N ASP A 93 -10.77 7.16 18.25
CA ASP A 93 -10.10 8.30 18.89
C ASP A 93 -10.37 9.64 18.19
N ALA A 94 -10.45 9.62 16.85
CA ALA A 94 -10.48 10.83 16.04
C ALA A 94 -11.89 11.44 15.98
N THR A 95 -11.96 12.75 16.19
CA THR A 95 -13.14 13.53 15.82
C THR A 95 -13.09 13.77 14.31
N LEU A 96 -14.04 13.22 13.56
CA LEU A 96 -14.05 13.33 12.10
C LEU A 96 -14.66 14.67 11.64
N PRO A 97 -14.06 15.36 10.67
CA PRO A 97 -14.65 16.56 10.07
C PRO A 97 -15.88 16.22 9.22
N ASN A 98 -16.69 17.23 8.94
CA ASN A 98 -17.73 17.14 7.93
C ASN A 98 -17.10 17.37 6.54
N LEU A 99 -16.93 16.31 5.73
CA LEU A 99 -16.37 16.41 4.38
C LEU A 99 -17.44 16.24 3.31
N LYS A 100 -17.16 16.75 2.11
CA LYS A 100 -18.05 16.55 0.95
C LYS A 100 -18.00 15.09 0.50
N ALA A 101 -19.02 14.66 -0.24
CA ALA A 101 -19.07 13.29 -0.77
C ALA A 101 -17.86 12.97 -1.68
N ALA A 102 -17.40 13.95 -2.48
CA ALA A 102 -16.22 13.81 -3.33
C ALA A 102 -14.93 13.59 -2.52
N ASP A 103 -14.74 14.32 -1.42
CA ASP A 103 -13.58 14.13 -0.55
C ASP A 103 -13.57 12.74 0.09
N TRP A 104 -14.74 12.22 0.49
CA TRP A 104 -14.87 10.85 1.01
C TRP A 104 -14.57 9.78 -0.04
N GLU A 105 -15.00 10.00 -1.28
CA GLU A 105 -14.66 9.14 -2.42
C GLU A 105 -13.15 9.13 -2.67
N GLU A 106 -12.53 10.30 -2.63
CA GLU A 106 -11.09 10.45 -2.76
C GLU A 106 -10.36 9.71 -1.63
N CYS A 107 -10.75 9.90 -0.37
CA CYS A 107 -10.20 9.15 0.76
C CYS A 107 -10.32 7.63 0.56
N PHE A 108 -11.47 7.17 0.04
CA PHE A 108 -11.69 5.76 -0.24
C PHE A 108 -10.72 5.24 -1.29
N ASN A 109 -10.61 5.95 -2.42
CA ASN A 109 -9.74 5.58 -3.53
C ASN A 109 -8.25 5.63 -3.16
N ARG A 110 -7.87 6.58 -2.32
CA ARG A 110 -6.50 6.73 -1.81
C ARG A 110 -6.12 5.69 -0.77
N ARG A 111 -7.07 5.07 -0.06
CA ARG A 111 -6.77 4.13 1.03
C ARG A 111 -6.89 2.67 0.61
N PHE A 112 -8.00 2.33 -0.05
CA PHE A 112 -8.43 0.94 -0.23
C PHE A 112 -8.19 0.45 -1.65
N LEU A 113 -7.91 -0.85 -1.77
CA LEU A 113 -7.81 -1.54 -3.05
C LEU A 113 -9.03 -1.26 -3.97
N PRO A 114 -8.84 -0.96 -5.27
CA PRO A 114 -9.94 -0.69 -6.19
C PRO A 114 -11.01 -1.79 -6.23
N GLY A 115 -10.60 -3.06 -6.10
CA GLY A 115 -11.49 -4.22 -6.01
C GLY A 115 -12.42 -4.19 -4.79
N TRP A 116 -12.14 -3.34 -3.79
CA TRP A 116 -12.97 -3.16 -2.60
C TRP A 116 -14.12 -2.18 -2.79
N LYS A 117 -14.18 -1.47 -3.94
CA LYS A 117 -15.35 -0.65 -4.31
C LYS A 117 -16.65 -1.46 -4.31
N LYS A 118 -16.57 -2.77 -4.56
CA LYS A 118 -17.71 -3.72 -4.47
C LYS A 118 -18.44 -3.69 -3.11
N TRP A 119 -17.79 -3.22 -2.05
CA TRP A 119 -18.39 -3.13 -0.71
C TRP A 119 -19.31 -1.92 -0.51
N LYS A 120 -19.26 -0.95 -1.43
CA LYS A 120 -20.23 0.14 -1.45
C LYS A 120 -21.55 -0.38 -2.01
N LYS A 121 -22.57 -0.47 -1.17
CA LYS A 121 -23.94 -0.80 -1.60
C LYS A 121 -24.52 0.31 -2.47
N ASP A 122 -25.43 -0.04 -3.36
CA ASP A 122 -26.17 0.94 -4.16
C ASP A 122 -26.93 1.91 -3.24
N GLY A 123 -26.83 3.21 -3.54
CA GLY A 123 -27.42 4.27 -2.72
C GLY A 123 -26.67 4.60 -1.42
N ALA A 124 -25.67 3.83 -1.00
CA ALA A 124 -24.88 4.15 0.20
C ALA A 124 -23.96 5.36 -0.03
N SER A 125 -23.79 6.19 1.00
CA SER A 125 -22.85 7.31 0.96
C SER A 125 -21.39 6.83 1.00
N TRP A 126 -20.47 7.61 0.40
CA TRP A 126 -19.04 7.29 0.45
C TRP A 126 -18.48 7.26 1.87
N ARG A 127 -18.98 8.14 2.75
CA ARG A 127 -18.64 8.12 4.18
C ARG A 127 -19.01 6.79 4.84
N GLU A 128 -20.24 6.32 4.61
CA GLU A 128 -20.71 5.05 5.16
C GLU A 128 -19.87 3.88 4.64
N ALA A 129 -19.62 3.83 3.33
CA ALA A 129 -18.80 2.80 2.71
C ALA A 129 -17.37 2.78 3.29
N PHE A 130 -16.75 3.96 3.43
CA PHE A 130 -15.43 4.13 4.00
C PHE A 130 -15.37 3.59 5.45
N ILE A 131 -16.27 4.04 6.33
CA ILE A 131 -16.26 3.67 7.74
C ILE A 131 -16.56 2.18 7.93
N LYS A 132 -17.52 1.61 7.20
CA LYS A 132 -17.84 0.17 7.27
C LYS A 132 -16.67 -0.69 6.82
N LEU A 133 -16.02 -0.31 5.72
CA LEU A 133 -14.86 -1.04 5.21
C LEU A 133 -13.67 -0.93 6.17
N LEU A 134 -13.45 0.26 6.74
CA LEU A 134 -12.42 0.47 7.74
C LEU A 134 -12.62 -0.37 9.00
N HIS A 135 -13.86 -0.41 9.52
CA HIS A 135 -14.22 -1.25 10.66
C HIS A 135 -13.95 -2.73 10.35
N ARG A 136 -14.27 -3.18 9.14
CA ARG A 136 -14.01 -4.54 8.71
C ARG A 136 -12.51 -4.86 8.64
N VAL A 137 -11.71 -3.98 8.05
CA VAL A 137 -10.24 -4.13 8.03
C VAL A 137 -9.72 -4.22 9.45
N TRP A 138 -10.12 -3.30 10.32
CA TRP A 138 -9.71 -3.29 11.72
C TRP A 138 -10.09 -4.61 12.41
N HIS A 139 -11.34 -5.05 12.30
CA HIS A 139 -11.82 -6.28 12.90
C HIS A 139 -11.04 -7.52 12.42
N ARG A 140 -10.77 -7.59 11.12
CA ARG A 140 -9.99 -8.69 10.51
C ARG A 140 -8.49 -8.59 10.77
N SER A 141 -7.97 -7.41 11.12
CA SER A 141 -6.58 -7.27 11.58
C SER A 141 -6.38 -7.88 12.98
N GLN A 142 -7.44 -7.95 13.79
CA GLN A 142 -7.42 -8.44 15.17
C GLN A 142 -7.92 -9.87 15.30
N THR A 143 -8.82 -10.30 14.42
CA THR A 143 -9.50 -11.61 14.51
C THR A 143 -9.44 -12.34 13.16
N SER A 144 -9.50 -13.67 13.18
CA SER A 144 -9.55 -14.50 11.97
C SER A 144 -10.96 -14.58 11.35
N CYS A 145 -11.76 -13.52 11.49
CA CYS A 145 -13.13 -13.50 11.01
C CYS A 145 -13.20 -13.51 9.47
N THR A 146 -13.97 -14.45 8.94
CA THR A 146 -14.26 -14.59 7.49
C THR A 146 -15.75 -14.44 7.18
N ALA A 147 -16.56 -13.93 8.12
CA ALA A 147 -18.02 -13.88 7.97
C ALA A 147 -18.45 -13.07 6.74
N ASP A 148 -17.81 -11.93 6.52
CA ASP A 148 -18.15 -11.04 5.43
C ASP A 148 -17.44 -11.40 4.10
N GLU A 149 -16.36 -12.18 4.14
CA GLU A 149 -15.59 -12.60 2.95
C GLU A 149 -15.41 -14.12 2.96
N SER A 150 -16.36 -14.85 2.38
CA SER A 150 -16.33 -16.31 2.30
C SER A 150 -15.26 -16.85 1.34
N TRP A 151 -14.90 -16.07 0.33
CA TRP A 151 -13.92 -16.41 -0.71
C TRP A 151 -12.80 -15.38 -0.77
N THR A 152 -11.56 -15.85 -0.80
CA THR A 152 -10.37 -15.03 -0.99
C THR A 152 -9.86 -15.24 -2.40
N LYS A 153 -9.80 -14.14 -3.16
CA LYS A 153 -9.25 -14.12 -4.51
C LYS A 153 -7.76 -13.82 -4.53
N TYR A 154 -7.05 -14.39 -5.49
CA TYR A 154 -5.64 -14.16 -5.74
C TYR A 154 -5.32 -14.29 -7.24
N VAL A 155 -4.20 -13.73 -7.68
CA VAL A 155 -3.80 -13.77 -9.09
C VAL A 155 -2.56 -14.65 -9.25
N VAL A 156 -2.52 -15.47 -10.30
CA VAL A 156 -1.34 -16.24 -10.71
C VAL A 156 -0.89 -15.76 -12.08
N LEU A 157 0.35 -15.28 -12.17
CA LEU A 157 1.01 -14.91 -13.42
C LEU A 157 1.73 -16.14 -13.97
N ASN A 158 1.28 -16.65 -15.11
CA ASN A 158 1.88 -17.82 -15.75
C ASN A 158 3.02 -17.40 -16.67
N ARG A 159 3.92 -18.34 -16.92
CA ARG A 159 5.06 -18.16 -17.84
C ARG A 159 4.66 -18.03 -19.32
N ASN A 160 3.48 -18.52 -19.70
CA ASN A 160 3.00 -18.54 -21.09
C ASN A 160 2.36 -17.21 -21.55
N GLY A 161 2.46 -16.15 -20.75
CA GLY A 161 1.82 -14.86 -21.04
C GLY A 161 0.41 -14.73 -20.47
N SER A 162 -0.24 -15.80 -20.01
CA SER A 162 -1.54 -15.71 -19.36
C SER A 162 -1.44 -15.40 -17.87
N ALA A 163 -2.55 -14.92 -17.31
CA ALA A 163 -2.72 -14.80 -15.88
C ALA A 163 -4.12 -15.28 -15.48
N ASN A 164 -4.23 -15.85 -14.28
CA ASN A 164 -5.47 -16.37 -13.74
C ASN A 164 -5.87 -15.64 -12.45
N GLU A 165 -7.12 -15.25 -12.31
CA GLU A 165 -7.74 -14.85 -11.04
C GLU A 165 -8.42 -16.08 -10.45
N LEU A 166 -7.90 -16.59 -9.35
CA LEU A 166 -8.36 -17.79 -8.66
C LEU A 166 -9.02 -17.43 -7.34
N GLU A 167 -9.86 -18.32 -6.83
CA GLU A 167 -10.50 -18.15 -5.53
C GLU A 167 -10.50 -19.44 -4.73
N VAL A 168 -10.34 -19.30 -3.41
CA VAL A 168 -10.39 -20.40 -2.43
C VAL A 168 -11.17 -19.90 -1.21
N SER A 169 -11.76 -20.81 -0.45
CA SER A 169 -12.46 -20.46 0.79
C SER A 169 -11.52 -19.71 1.74
N SER A 170 -11.95 -18.55 2.24
CA SER A 170 -11.16 -17.72 3.15
C SER A 170 -10.79 -18.43 4.45
N ARG A 171 -11.59 -19.41 4.88
CA ARG A 171 -11.35 -20.16 6.13
C ARG A 171 -10.13 -21.07 6.04
N THR A 172 -9.84 -21.57 4.84
CA THR A 172 -8.75 -22.51 4.57
C THR A 172 -7.69 -21.90 3.67
N PHE A 173 -7.74 -20.58 3.46
CA PHE A 173 -6.81 -19.91 2.58
C PHE A 173 -5.42 -19.87 3.21
N ASN A 174 -4.49 -20.63 2.62
CA ASN A 174 -3.09 -20.64 3.00
C ASN A 174 -2.24 -20.50 1.72
N PRO A 175 -1.66 -19.31 1.45
CA PRO A 175 -0.93 -19.08 0.21
C PRO A 175 0.31 -19.97 0.07
N VAL A 176 0.99 -20.31 1.18
CA VAL A 176 2.18 -21.18 1.12
C VAL A 176 1.78 -22.59 0.68
N ALA A 177 0.71 -23.13 1.26
CA ALA A 177 0.21 -24.46 0.89
C ALA A 177 -0.27 -24.48 -0.58
N ILE A 178 -1.09 -23.50 -0.97
CA ILE A 178 -1.60 -23.36 -2.34
C ILE A 178 -0.44 -23.27 -3.35
N PHE A 179 0.59 -22.47 -3.05
CA PHE A 179 1.74 -22.32 -3.93
C PHE A 179 2.60 -23.58 -4.01
N ASN A 180 2.78 -24.30 -2.90
CA ASN A 180 3.49 -25.57 -2.90
C ASN A 180 2.77 -26.63 -3.73
N ASP A 181 1.44 -26.68 -3.71
CA ASP A 181 0.66 -27.57 -4.58
C ASP A 181 0.83 -27.20 -6.07
N MET A 182 0.82 -25.91 -6.40
CA MET A 182 1.08 -25.45 -7.78
C MET A 182 2.51 -25.78 -8.24
N LYS A 183 3.50 -25.68 -7.35
CA LYS A 183 4.87 -26.12 -7.64
C LYS A 183 4.94 -27.61 -7.90
N LEU A 184 4.23 -28.43 -7.10
CA LEU A 184 4.17 -29.87 -7.29
C LEU A 184 3.60 -30.23 -8.66
N GLN A 185 2.49 -29.60 -9.05
CA GLN A 185 1.88 -29.76 -10.37
C GLN A 185 2.81 -29.34 -11.52
N SER A 186 3.71 -28.38 -11.26
CA SER A 186 4.67 -27.87 -12.26
C SER A 186 6.04 -28.56 -12.22
N ASN A 187 6.22 -29.64 -11.44
CA ASN A 187 7.51 -30.31 -11.21
C ASN A 187 8.61 -29.43 -10.59
N LEU A 188 8.22 -28.42 -9.80
CA LEU A 188 9.11 -27.47 -9.12
C LEU A 188 9.15 -27.68 -7.59
N ALA A 189 8.64 -28.80 -7.09
CA ALA A 189 8.58 -29.10 -5.65
C ALA A 189 9.96 -29.13 -4.96
N HIS A 190 11.02 -29.44 -5.71
CA HIS A 190 12.41 -29.49 -5.24
C HIS A 190 13.03 -28.10 -5.00
N LEU A 191 12.42 -27.03 -5.53
CA LEU A 191 12.89 -25.66 -5.34
C LEU A 191 12.28 -25.05 -4.08
N GLU A 192 12.95 -24.09 -3.47
CA GLU A 192 12.41 -23.35 -2.34
C GLU A 192 11.36 -22.33 -2.78
N THR A 193 10.31 -22.14 -1.98
CA THR A 193 9.32 -21.08 -2.20
C THR A 193 9.88 -19.75 -1.70
N ARG A 194 10.00 -18.78 -2.61
CA ARG A 194 10.49 -17.43 -2.33
C ARG A 194 9.31 -16.48 -2.24
N ILE A 195 9.34 -15.61 -1.24
CA ILE A 195 8.24 -14.68 -0.94
C ILE A 195 8.79 -13.26 -0.95
N ARG A 196 8.27 -12.43 -1.85
CA ARG A 196 8.67 -11.02 -1.99
C ARG A 196 7.53 -10.11 -1.53
N LEU A 197 7.89 -9.12 -0.71
CA LEU A 197 7.01 -7.99 -0.43
C LEU A 197 7.06 -7.05 -1.63
N VAL A 198 5.93 -6.94 -2.33
CA VAL A 198 5.80 -6.09 -3.52
C VAL A 198 5.53 -4.65 -3.09
N VAL A 199 4.47 -4.41 -2.33
CA VAL A 199 4.14 -3.07 -1.85
C VAL A 199 3.42 -3.17 -0.51
N THR A 200 3.67 -2.22 0.38
CA THR A 200 2.89 -2.05 1.60
C THR A 200 1.98 -0.85 1.43
N LEU A 201 0.70 -1.00 1.73
CA LEU A 201 -0.31 0.05 1.73
C LEU A 201 -0.81 0.23 3.17
N ALA A 202 -1.73 1.18 3.39
CA ALA A 202 -2.20 1.51 4.74
C ALA A 202 -2.82 0.31 5.48
N ASP A 203 -3.61 -0.50 4.77
CA ASP A 203 -4.41 -1.58 5.36
C ASP A 203 -3.99 -2.98 4.89
N VAL A 204 -3.23 -3.07 3.80
CA VAL A 204 -2.81 -4.33 3.19
C VAL A 204 -1.39 -4.25 2.68
N ARG A 205 -0.73 -5.40 2.56
CA ARG A 205 0.51 -5.54 1.81
C ARG A 205 0.36 -6.62 0.76
N ILE A 206 1.01 -6.41 -0.38
CA ILE A 206 0.95 -7.30 -1.52
C ILE A 206 2.20 -8.17 -1.51
N LEU A 207 1.98 -9.49 -1.52
CA LEU A 207 3.04 -10.49 -1.48
C LEU A 207 3.04 -11.28 -2.78
N ALA A 208 4.23 -11.57 -3.28
CA ALA A 208 4.46 -12.43 -4.44
C ALA A 208 5.17 -13.71 -4.01
N PHE A 209 4.66 -14.85 -4.43
CA PHE A 209 5.19 -16.18 -4.17
C PHE A 209 5.68 -16.77 -5.48
N GLY A 210 6.94 -17.16 -5.52
CA GLY A 210 7.59 -17.69 -6.70
C GLY A 210 8.67 -18.72 -6.37
N THR A 211 9.31 -19.25 -7.40
CA THR A 211 10.51 -20.09 -7.25
C THR A 211 11.66 -19.52 -8.06
N LEU A 212 12.85 -19.59 -7.48
CA LEU A 212 14.10 -19.18 -8.12
C LEU A 212 14.92 -20.40 -8.50
N ASN A 213 15.52 -20.36 -9.69
CA ASN A 213 16.44 -21.39 -10.15
C ASN A 213 17.46 -20.80 -11.12
N ARG A 214 18.61 -21.46 -11.30
CA ARG A 214 19.51 -21.18 -12.42
C ARG A 214 18.96 -21.88 -13.65
N PRO A 215 18.37 -21.17 -14.62
CA PRO A 215 17.68 -21.80 -15.74
C PRO A 215 18.70 -22.53 -16.64
N ARG A 216 18.50 -23.83 -16.86
CA ARG A 216 19.19 -24.57 -17.92
C ARG A 216 18.62 -24.27 -19.32
N SER A 217 17.42 -23.70 -19.37
CA SER A 217 16.67 -23.35 -20.58
C SER A 217 15.72 -22.17 -20.30
N THR A 218 15.51 -21.33 -21.32
CA THR A 218 14.61 -20.18 -21.27
C THR A 218 13.13 -20.57 -21.14
N LEU A 219 12.76 -21.81 -21.46
CA LEU A 219 11.37 -22.31 -21.40
C LEU A 219 10.80 -22.39 -19.97
N MET A 220 11.67 -22.43 -18.96
CA MET A 220 11.25 -22.48 -17.56
C MET A 220 11.09 -21.09 -16.95
N VAL A 221 11.68 -20.07 -17.57
CA VAL A 221 11.69 -18.70 -17.08
C VAL A 221 10.31 -18.08 -17.25
N ASN A 222 9.85 -17.36 -16.23
CA ASN A 222 8.61 -16.61 -16.26
C ASN A 222 8.89 -15.11 -16.49
N PRO A 223 8.74 -14.62 -17.73
CA PRO A 223 8.99 -13.21 -18.03
C PRO A 223 7.99 -12.28 -17.33
N ASN A 224 6.74 -12.73 -17.10
CA ASN A 224 5.74 -11.96 -16.38
C ASN A 224 6.11 -11.76 -14.91
N ALA A 225 6.69 -12.80 -14.28
CA ALA A 225 7.15 -12.70 -12.91
C ALA A 225 8.30 -11.69 -12.77
N HIS A 226 9.25 -11.75 -13.70
CA HIS A 226 10.36 -10.81 -13.76
C HIS A 226 9.85 -9.37 -13.92
N ILE A 227 9.02 -9.10 -14.92
CA ILE A 227 8.51 -7.74 -15.19
C ILE A 227 7.63 -7.21 -14.06
N PHE A 228 6.87 -8.07 -13.38
CA PHE A 228 6.05 -7.66 -12.25
C PHE A 228 6.90 -7.22 -11.04
N LEU A 229 7.98 -7.94 -10.76
CA LEU A 229 8.89 -7.65 -9.64
C LEU A 229 9.92 -6.57 -9.99
N HIS A 230 10.28 -6.46 -11.26
CA HIS A 230 11.21 -5.50 -11.83
C HIS A 230 10.48 -4.70 -12.92
N PRO A 231 9.73 -3.64 -12.54
CA PRO A 231 9.05 -2.81 -13.51
C PRO A 231 10.06 -2.29 -14.54
N PRO A 232 9.68 -2.22 -15.84
CA PRO A 232 10.50 -1.53 -16.81
C PRO A 232 10.70 -0.09 -16.35
N GLU A 233 11.86 0.50 -16.64
CA GLU A 233 12.09 1.92 -16.39
C GLU A 233 10.99 2.69 -17.11
N LEU A 234 10.02 3.20 -16.36
CA LEU A 234 8.98 4.08 -16.89
C LEU A 234 9.67 5.39 -17.26
N THR A 235 10.24 5.47 -18.46
CA THR A 235 10.64 6.74 -19.07
C THR A 235 9.39 7.57 -19.31
N TYR A 236 8.94 8.30 -18.28
CA TYR A 236 8.19 9.51 -18.50
C TYR A 236 9.17 10.53 -19.07
N GLN A 237 8.90 11.01 -20.30
CA GLN A 237 9.61 12.12 -20.91
C GLN A 237 9.39 13.38 -20.07
N VAL A 238 10.12 13.53 -18.97
CA VAL A 238 10.34 14.82 -18.35
C VAL A 238 11.68 15.32 -18.88
N THR A 239 11.60 16.39 -19.64
CA THR A 239 12.73 17.05 -20.28
C THR A 239 13.81 17.43 -19.26
N SER A 240 15.02 16.90 -19.52
CA SER A 240 16.37 17.35 -19.15
C SER A 240 16.76 17.45 -17.66
N HIS A 241 17.89 16.77 -17.37
CA HIS A 241 18.82 16.84 -16.23
C HIS A 241 18.67 15.77 -15.12
N SER A 242 19.63 14.83 -15.14
CA SER A 242 19.90 13.73 -14.20
C SER A 242 18.78 12.69 -14.03
N TYR A 243 18.95 11.54 -14.69
CA TYR A 243 18.09 10.37 -14.49
C TYR A 243 18.32 9.81 -13.09
N THR A 244 17.33 9.94 -12.22
CA THR A 244 17.26 9.15 -10.99
C THR A 244 16.60 7.82 -11.36
N ARG A 245 17.31 6.71 -11.12
CA ARG A 245 16.75 5.36 -11.26
C ARG A 245 15.43 5.29 -10.48
N LEU A 246 14.34 4.88 -11.11
CA LEU A 246 13.04 4.72 -10.43
C LEU A 246 13.19 3.73 -9.27
N THR A 247 13.10 4.21 -8.04
CA THR A 247 13.18 3.37 -6.83
C THR A 247 11.83 2.82 -6.39
N HIS A 248 10.72 3.29 -6.97
CA HIS A 248 9.35 2.87 -6.67
C HIS A 248 8.51 2.88 -7.95
N PRO A 249 7.65 1.87 -8.20
CA PRO A 249 6.72 1.93 -9.31
C PRO A 249 5.66 3.01 -9.07
N LEU A 250 5.29 3.67 -10.15
CA LEU A 250 4.17 4.60 -10.19
C LEU A 250 2.88 3.79 -10.47
N PRO A 251 1.80 3.94 -9.68
CA PRO A 251 0.51 3.36 -10.00
C PRO A 251 -0.01 3.87 -11.35
N ALA A 252 -1.05 3.22 -11.89
CA ALA A 252 -1.71 3.66 -13.11
C ALA A 252 -2.10 5.15 -13.02
N VAL A 253 -2.12 5.89 -14.13
CA VAL A 253 -2.53 7.31 -14.13
C VAL A 253 -3.94 7.49 -13.53
N SER A 254 -4.84 6.54 -13.78
CA SER A 254 -6.19 6.50 -13.20
C SER A 254 -6.23 6.30 -11.68
N HIS A 255 -5.11 5.91 -11.09
CA HIS A 255 -4.92 5.63 -9.68
C HIS A 255 -3.68 6.38 -9.16
N PHE A 256 -3.34 7.53 -9.74
CA PHE A 256 -2.16 8.31 -9.36
C PHE A 256 -2.16 8.71 -7.89
N ASP A 257 -3.33 8.82 -7.24
CA ASP A 257 -3.43 9.13 -5.80
C ASP A 257 -3.35 7.88 -4.89
N TYR A 258 -3.19 6.69 -5.45
CA TYR A 258 -3.07 5.43 -4.70
C TYR A 258 -1.79 5.41 -3.86
N PRO A 259 -1.76 4.80 -2.66
CA PRO A 259 -0.67 5.04 -1.71
C PRO A 259 0.71 4.69 -2.29
N TRP A 260 1.50 5.74 -2.51
CA TRP A 260 2.90 5.74 -2.92
C TRP A 260 3.87 5.19 -1.88
N PHE A 261 3.37 4.73 -0.75
CA PHE A 261 4.13 4.70 0.48
C PHE A 261 4.41 3.27 0.92
N THR A 262 5.64 2.80 0.67
CA THR A 262 6.18 1.64 1.41
C THR A 262 6.92 2.16 2.64
N PRO A 263 6.33 2.15 3.84
CA PRO A 263 7.05 2.55 5.05
C PRO A 263 8.29 1.67 5.27
N GLY A 264 9.43 2.32 5.57
CA GLY A 264 10.58 1.67 6.18
C GLY A 264 11.56 0.97 5.23
N GLY A 265 11.57 1.27 3.93
CA GLY A 265 12.63 0.79 3.03
C GLY A 265 12.71 -0.73 2.84
N ASN A 266 11.73 -1.48 3.37
CA ASN A 266 11.64 -2.94 3.28
C ASN A 266 11.08 -3.41 1.93
N ASP A 267 11.11 -2.55 0.91
CA ASP A 267 10.73 -2.91 -0.45
C ASP A 267 11.78 -3.86 -1.02
N LYS A 268 11.45 -5.15 -1.00
CA LYS A 268 12.35 -6.23 -1.43
C LYS A 268 12.37 -6.42 -2.94
N ARG A 269 11.61 -5.63 -3.73
CA ARG A 269 11.59 -5.71 -5.21
C ARG A 269 12.97 -5.45 -5.85
N TRP A 270 13.83 -4.70 -5.18
CA TRP A 270 15.13 -4.27 -5.72
C TRP A 270 16.32 -5.07 -5.19
N LEU A 271 16.08 -6.04 -4.29
CA LEU A 271 17.13 -6.95 -3.83
C LEU A 271 17.67 -7.72 -5.04
N GLY A 272 18.95 -7.50 -5.35
CA GLY A 272 19.60 -8.16 -6.49
C GLY A 272 19.54 -7.38 -7.80
N SER A 273 19.04 -6.16 -7.89
CA SER A 273 18.98 -5.38 -9.15
C SER A 273 20.34 -4.83 -9.68
N GLY A 274 21.45 -5.52 -9.35
CA GLY A 274 22.80 -5.26 -9.86
C GLY A 274 23.16 -6.19 -11.04
N ALA A 275 24.39 -6.06 -11.55
CA ALA A 275 24.86 -6.78 -12.75
C ALA A 275 24.86 -8.34 -12.63
N GLU A 276 24.68 -8.87 -11.43
CA GLU A 276 24.47 -10.30 -11.15
C GLU A 276 23.14 -10.45 -10.38
N GLU A 277 22.03 -10.40 -11.12
CA GLU A 277 20.68 -10.48 -10.55
C GLU A 277 20.46 -11.75 -9.75
N GLU A 278 20.12 -11.61 -8.46
CA GLU A 278 19.90 -12.74 -7.54
C GLU A 278 20.98 -13.85 -7.66
N GLU A 279 22.27 -13.47 -7.83
CA GLU A 279 23.39 -14.40 -8.04
C GLU A 279 23.23 -15.30 -9.30
N GLY A 280 22.59 -14.76 -10.34
CA GLY A 280 22.30 -15.41 -11.63
C GLY A 280 21.04 -16.28 -11.63
N LEU A 281 20.13 -16.09 -10.68
CA LEU A 281 18.86 -16.83 -10.59
C LEU A 281 17.77 -16.14 -11.41
N CYS A 282 16.81 -16.93 -11.91
CA CYS A 282 15.63 -16.42 -12.58
C CYS A 282 14.36 -16.99 -11.95
N TRP A 283 13.28 -16.20 -12.00
CA TRP A 283 11.94 -16.65 -11.65
C TRP A 283 11.48 -17.73 -12.63
N VAL A 284 11.18 -18.91 -12.09
CA VAL A 284 10.68 -20.06 -12.86
C VAL A 284 9.29 -20.47 -12.38
N GLY A 285 8.48 -21.04 -13.29
CA GLY A 285 7.11 -21.46 -12.97
C GLY A 285 6.10 -20.31 -12.86
N GLY A 286 4.97 -20.54 -12.20
CA GLY A 286 3.98 -19.48 -11.93
C GLY A 286 4.40 -18.55 -10.79
N LEU A 287 3.96 -17.29 -10.84
CA LEU A 287 4.09 -16.34 -9.71
C LEU A 287 2.71 -16.05 -9.13
N MET A 288 2.48 -16.37 -7.86
CA MET A 288 1.22 -16.11 -7.19
C MET A 288 1.27 -14.79 -6.41
N VAL A 289 0.26 -13.94 -6.57
CA VAL A 289 0.15 -12.61 -5.96
C VAL A 289 -1.08 -12.57 -5.04
N VAL A 290 -0.87 -12.17 -3.79
CA VAL A 290 -1.90 -12.14 -2.75
C VAL A 290 -1.88 -10.83 -1.96
N ALA A 291 -3.03 -10.43 -1.43
CA ALA A 291 -3.15 -9.31 -0.50
C ALA A 291 -3.29 -9.81 0.94
N GLN A 292 -2.36 -9.41 1.81
CA GLN A 292 -2.39 -9.72 3.24
C GLN A 292 -2.79 -8.47 4.03
N ILE A 293 -3.72 -8.61 4.96
CA ILE A 293 -4.18 -7.52 5.82
C ILE A 293 -3.07 -7.17 6.81
N VAL A 294 -2.82 -5.88 6.98
CA VAL A 294 -1.83 -5.36 7.91
C VAL A 294 -2.51 -5.00 9.22
N GLY A 295 -1.93 -5.46 10.33
CA GLY A 295 -2.31 -5.10 11.68
C GLY A 295 -1.10 -4.71 12.52
N PRO A 296 -1.31 -4.28 13.79
CA PRO A 296 -0.23 -3.89 14.70
C PRO A 296 0.84 -4.97 14.86
N LYS A 297 0.41 -6.24 14.88
CA LYS A 297 1.29 -7.40 15.05
C LYS A 297 2.02 -7.83 13.78
N SER A 298 1.61 -7.36 12.60
CA SER A 298 2.20 -7.78 11.33
C SER A 298 3.67 -7.37 11.18
N TYR A 299 4.11 -6.36 11.94
CA TYR A 299 5.47 -5.83 11.99
C TYR A 299 6.30 -6.35 13.17
N GLU A 300 5.70 -7.13 14.09
CA GLU A 300 6.44 -7.76 15.18
C GLU A 300 7.44 -8.76 14.58
N ARG A 301 8.73 -8.59 14.86
CA ARG A 301 9.72 -9.59 14.49
C ARG A 301 9.50 -10.83 15.35
N SER A 302 9.39 -11.99 14.73
CA SER A 302 9.50 -13.28 15.41
C SER A 302 10.84 -13.29 16.16
N GLY A 303 10.82 -13.35 17.49
CA GLY A 303 12.03 -13.22 18.33
C GLY A 303 13.09 -14.29 18.06
N ASP A 304 14.35 -13.97 18.36
CA ASP A 304 15.59 -14.78 18.46
C ASP A 304 15.92 -15.88 17.43
N TRP A 305 15.06 -16.15 16.46
CA TRP A 305 15.35 -17.03 15.34
C TRP A 305 16.19 -16.28 14.29
N PRO A 306 17.15 -16.96 13.63
CA PRO A 306 17.79 -16.40 12.45
C PRO A 306 16.70 -15.96 11.47
N PRO A 307 16.81 -14.79 10.83
CA PRO A 307 15.79 -14.30 9.91
C PRO A 307 15.50 -15.37 8.86
N LEU A 308 14.30 -15.93 8.89
CA LEU A 308 13.82 -16.84 7.86
C LEU A 308 13.46 -15.95 6.68
N GLN A 309 14.50 -15.61 5.90
CA GLN A 309 14.62 -14.53 4.91
C GLN A 309 13.29 -14.01 4.32
N ASP A 310 12.42 -14.92 3.87
CA ASP A 310 11.12 -14.63 3.26
C ASP A 310 9.90 -15.16 4.06
N LEU A 311 10.09 -16.17 4.91
CA LEU A 311 9.01 -16.84 5.65
C LEU A 311 8.45 -15.98 6.79
N ASP A 312 9.25 -15.03 7.30
CA ASP A 312 8.80 -14.01 8.25
C ASP A 312 7.67 -13.13 7.67
N LEU A 313 7.46 -13.07 6.36
CA LEU A 313 6.32 -12.34 5.77
C LEU A 313 4.98 -13.05 5.98
N VAL A 314 5.00 -14.33 6.33
CA VAL A 314 3.78 -15.17 6.41
C VAL A 314 3.64 -15.85 7.76
N LEU A 315 4.74 -16.13 8.44
CA LEU A 315 4.75 -16.69 9.78
C LEU A 315 4.77 -15.59 10.84
N GLY A 316 3.92 -15.74 11.84
CA GLY A 316 3.84 -14.83 12.98
C GLY A 316 2.42 -14.32 13.26
N PRO A 317 2.21 -13.68 14.43
CA PRO A 317 0.92 -13.15 14.80
C PRO A 317 0.48 -12.05 13.82
N GLY A 318 -0.81 -12.06 13.41
CA GLY A 318 -1.34 -11.05 12.50
C GLY A 318 -0.83 -11.15 11.06
N ARG A 319 -0.29 -12.30 10.64
CA ARG A 319 0.17 -12.57 9.26
C ARG A 319 -0.65 -13.67 8.57
N GLN A 320 -1.78 -14.07 9.14
CA GLN A 320 -2.64 -15.12 8.59
C GLN A 320 -3.97 -14.57 8.06
N GLN A 321 -4.07 -13.26 7.92
CA GLN A 321 -5.27 -12.58 7.45
C GLN A 321 -5.05 -12.03 6.05
N TYR A 322 -5.90 -12.44 5.13
CA TYR A 322 -5.80 -12.12 3.71
C TYR A 322 -7.08 -11.48 3.21
N ALA A 323 -6.96 -10.65 2.18
CA ALA A 323 -8.08 -10.07 1.49
C ALA A 323 -8.04 -10.49 0.01
N SER A 324 -9.20 -10.43 -0.65
CA SER A 324 -9.24 -10.68 -2.09
C SER A 324 -8.37 -9.68 -2.85
N PHE A 325 -7.52 -10.21 -3.71
CA PHE A 325 -6.74 -9.50 -4.71
C PHE A 325 -7.29 -9.84 -6.11
N THR A 326 -7.67 -8.82 -6.86
CA THR A 326 -8.40 -8.93 -8.14
C THR A 326 -7.66 -8.27 -9.30
N TRP A 327 -8.16 -8.42 -10.53
CA TRP A 327 -7.61 -7.72 -11.69
C TRP A 327 -7.51 -6.20 -11.54
N ASN A 328 -8.51 -5.57 -10.91
CA ASN A 328 -8.52 -4.12 -10.70
C ASN A 328 -7.37 -3.69 -9.78
N ASP A 329 -7.02 -4.55 -8.82
CA ASP A 329 -5.93 -4.31 -7.87
C ASP A 329 -4.57 -4.48 -8.56
N LEU A 330 -4.44 -5.52 -9.39
CA LEU A 330 -3.24 -5.75 -10.21
C LEU A 330 -2.98 -4.57 -11.16
N ASN A 331 -4.00 -4.12 -11.89
CA ASN A 331 -3.88 -3.00 -12.82
C ASN A 331 -3.51 -1.68 -12.10
N ALA A 332 -3.97 -1.49 -10.86
CA ALA A 332 -3.61 -0.30 -10.08
C ALA A 332 -2.16 -0.31 -9.59
N ILE A 333 -1.66 -1.48 -9.15
CA ILE A 333 -0.32 -1.62 -8.57
C ILE A 333 0.77 -1.85 -9.62
N ALA A 334 0.43 -2.51 -10.72
CA ALA A 334 1.34 -2.87 -11.81
C ALA A 334 0.69 -2.62 -13.18
N PRO A 335 0.42 -1.35 -13.55
CA PRO A 335 -0.25 -1.00 -14.81
C PRO A 335 0.46 -1.54 -16.06
N TRP A 336 1.79 -1.60 -16.03
CA TRP A 336 2.61 -2.11 -17.15
C TRP A 336 2.36 -3.60 -17.46
N MET A 337 1.70 -4.34 -16.57
CA MET A 337 1.34 -5.74 -16.82
C MET A 337 0.17 -5.87 -17.80
N GLU A 338 -0.64 -4.82 -17.98
CA GLU A 338 -1.82 -4.87 -18.85
C GLU A 338 -1.47 -5.15 -20.32
N GLU A 339 -0.40 -4.55 -20.82
CA GLU A 339 0.08 -4.76 -22.19
C GLU A 339 0.83 -6.09 -22.36
N ARG A 340 1.25 -6.72 -21.25
CA ARG A 340 2.08 -7.93 -21.25
C ARG A 340 1.28 -9.21 -21.03
N ILE A 341 0.20 -9.14 -20.26
CA ILE A 341 -0.70 -10.28 -20.04
C ILE A 341 -1.54 -10.48 -21.30
N THR A 342 -1.23 -11.49 -22.08
CA THR A 342 -1.92 -11.80 -23.34
C THR A 342 -3.32 -12.35 -23.13
N LYS A 343 -3.57 -13.00 -21.98
CA LYS A 343 -4.86 -13.62 -21.64
C LYS A 343 -5.15 -13.54 -20.15
N LYS A 344 -6.22 -12.82 -19.77
CA LYS A 344 -6.77 -12.79 -18.40
C LYS A 344 -7.87 -13.86 -18.28
N ILE A 345 -7.72 -14.78 -17.32
CA ILE A 345 -8.64 -15.92 -17.11
C ILE A 345 -9.26 -15.83 -15.72
N ASN A 346 -10.59 -15.91 -15.63
CA ASN A 346 -11.28 -16.03 -14.35
C ASN A 346 -11.47 -17.52 -14.02
N GLY A 347 -10.96 -17.95 -12.87
CA GLY A 347 -10.94 -19.34 -12.44
C GLY A 347 -9.68 -20.11 -12.89
N PRO A 348 -9.60 -21.42 -12.57
CA PRO A 348 -8.42 -22.26 -12.80
C PRO A 348 -7.96 -22.31 -14.26
N GLY A 349 -8.79 -21.86 -15.20
CA GLY A 349 -8.54 -22.02 -16.63
C GLY A 349 -8.64 -23.49 -17.02
N LEU A 350 -8.98 -23.75 -18.27
CA LEU A 350 -8.75 -25.07 -18.84
C LEU A 350 -7.26 -25.13 -19.13
N GLY A 351 -6.52 -25.99 -18.41
CA GLY A 351 -5.11 -26.25 -18.67
C GLY A 351 -4.94 -26.87 -20.06
N ILE A 352 -4.82 -26.03 -21.08
CA ILE A 352 -4.55 -26.41 -22.47
C ILE A 352 -3.32 -25.65 -22.93
#